data_AF-A0A453SET8-F1
#
_entry.id   AF-A0A453SET8-F1
#
_cell.length_a   1.000
_cell.length_b   1.000
_cell.length_c   1.000
_cell.angle_alpha   90.00
_cell.angle_beta   90.00
_cell.angle_gamma   90.00
#
_symmetry.space_group_name_H-M   'P 1'
#
loop_
_entity.id
_entity.type
_entity.pdbx_description
1 polymer ?
#
loop_
_entity_poly.entity_id
_entity_poly.type
_entity_poly.pdbx_seq_one_letter_code
_entity_poly.pdbx_strand_id
1 'polypeptide(L)'
;MSRTEAILRLLLALCILPCNTSISSAASTADAFLHCLAAAIPPDLLHTPPSPSYSPLLLSSVRNLRFVTPGTPRPLAIVAAGEASHAQAAVRCGRLHGVSVRVRSGGHDYEGLSYLSLDP
;
A
#
# COMPACT_ATOMS: atom_id res chain seq x y z
N MET A 1 -24.27 44.03 28.39
CA MET A 1 -24.58 43.62 27.00
C MET A 1 -23.36 43.39 26.10
N SER A 2 -22.14 43.90 26.39
CA SER A 2 -20.99 43.70 25.46
C SER A 2 -20.21 42.38 25.67
N ARG A 3 -20.25 41.78 26.86
CA ARG A 3 -19.51 40.55 27.19
C ARG A 3 -20.16 39.28 26.61
N THR A 4 -21.50 39.24 26.56
CA THR A 4 -22.27 38.14 25.98
C THR A 4 -22.12 38.07 24.47
N GLU A 5 -22.08 39.22 23.79
CA GLU A 5 -21.80 39.35 22.37
C GLU A 5 -20.37 38.88 22.03
N ALA A 6 -19.40 39.20 22.87
CA ALA A 6 -18.01 38.76 22.69
C ALA A 6 -17.86 37.24 22.85
N ILE A 7 -18.56 36.64 23.82
CA ILE A 7 -18.58 35.18 24.02
C ILE A 7 -19.27 34.48 22.84
N LEU A 8 -20.39 35.03 22.35
CA LEU A 8 -21.10 34.48 21.19
C LEU A 8 -20.23 34.55 19.93
N ARG A 9 -19.51 35.64 19.71
CA ARG A 9 -18.54 35.78 18.60
C ARG A 9 -17.35 34.83 18.70
N LEU A 10 -16.83 34.60 19.92
CA LEU A 10 -15.74 33.66 20.16
C LEU A 10 -16.17 32.21 19.91
N LEU A 11 -17.39 31.84 20.31
CA LEU A 11 -17.97 30.52 20.03
C LEU A 11 -18.22 30.32 18.53
N LEU A 12 -18.73 31.34 17.83
CA LEU A 12 -18.92 31.31 16.38
C LEU A 12 -17.58 31.17 15.63
N ALA A 13 -16.52 31.80 16.14
CA ALA A 13 -15.17 31.75 15.57
C ALA A 13 -14.48 30.38 15.79
N LEU A 14 -14.82 29.65 16.85
CA LEU A 14 -14.29 28.31 17.10
C LEU A 14 -14.95 27.23 16.21
N CYS A 15 -16.20 27.46 15.79
CA CYS A 15 -16.93 26.57 14.87
C CYS A 15 -16.49 26.66 13.40
N ILE A 16 -15.78 27.73 13.01
CA ILE A 16 -15.22 27.92 11.67
C ILE A 16 -13.77 27.46 11.55
N LEU A 17 -13.20 26.84 12.58
CA LEU A 17 -11.92 26.16 12.42
C LEU A 17 -12.15 24.91 11.55
N PRO A 18 -11.71 24.88 10.28
CA PRO A 18 -11.88 23.70 9.49
C PRO A 18 -10.93 22.65 10.07
N CYS A 19 -11.50 21.66 10.75
CA CYS A 19 -10.81 20.40 10.94
C CYS A 19 -10.63 19.82 9.54
N ASN A 20 -9.52 20.14 8.89
CA ASN A 20 -9.09 19.42 7.69
C ASN A 20 -8.62 18.03 8.15
N THR A 21 -9.56 17.19 8.57
CA THR A 21 -9.38 15.75 8.51
C THR A 21 -9.44 15.39 7.04
N SER A 22 -8.30 15.46 6.36
CA SER A 22 -8.13 14.80 5.07
C SER A 22 -8.30 13.30 5.32
N ILE A 23 -9.51 12.79 5.09
CA ILE A 23 -9.74 11.36 4.92
C ILE A 23 -9.09 11.02 3.58
N SER A 24 -7.77 10.80 3.58
CA SER A 24 -7.08 10.25 2.42
C SER A 24 -7.61 8.84 2.21
N SER A 25 -8.35 8.66 1.12
CA SER A 25 -8.88 7.36 0.70
C SER A 25 -7.70 6.41 0.47
N ALA A 26 -7.74 5.20 1.03
CA ALA A 26 -6.72 4.17 0.79
C ALA A 26 -6.51 3.86 -0.72
N ALA A 27 -7.53 4.13 -1.54
CA ALA A 27 -7.44 4.09 -3.01
C ALA A 27 -6.36 5.08 -3.54
N SER A 28 -6.33 6.31 -3.02
CA SER A 28 -5.34 7.32 -3.44
C SER A 28 -3.89 6.94 -3.10
N THR A 29 -3.67 6.21 -2.00
CA THR A 29 -2.34 5.76 -1.60
C THR A 29 -1.85 4.58 -2.43
N ALA A 30 -2.75 3.65 -2.78
CA ALA A 30 -2.45 2.52 -3.65
C ALA A 30 -2.09 2.98 -5.07
N ASP A 31 -2.89 3.87 -5.66
CA ASP A 31 -2.64 4.40 -7.01
C ASP A 31 -1.33 5.21 -7.07
N ALA A 32 -1.08 6.04 -6.06
CA ALA A 32 0.17 6.81 -5.98
C ALA A 32 1.40 5.90 -5.84
N PHE A 33 1.29 4.82 -5.05
CA PHE A 33 2.34 3.81 -4.92
C PHE A 33 2.62 3.10 -6.26
N LEU A 34 1.57 2.64 -6.96
CA LEU A 34 1.72 1.98 -8.25
C LEU A 34 2.33 2.91 -9.30
N HIS A 35 1.94 4.19 -9.29
CA HIS A 35 2.53 5.20 -10.17
C HIS A 35 4.02 5.43 -9.88
N CYS A 36 4.41 5.49 -8.60
CA CYS A 36 5.81 5.59 -8.20
C CYS A 36 6.64 4.37 -8.68
N LEU A 37 6.09 3.16 -8.54
CA LEU A 37 6.75 1.94 -9.04
C LEU A 37 6.91 1.98 -10.57
N ALA A 38 5.84 2.32 -11.29
CA ALA A 38 5.85 2.36 -12.77
C ALA A 38 6.85 3.38 -13.34
N ALA A 39 7.16 4.44 -12.59
CA ALA A 39 8.17 5.43 -12.99
C ALA A 39 9.62 4.93 -12.83
N ALA A 40 9.86 3.94 -11.97
CA ALA A 40 11.20 3.50 -11.59
C ALA A 40 11.52 2.04 -11.95
N ILE A 41 10.52 1.25 -12.34
CA ILE A 41 10.64 -0.19 -12.57
C ILE A 41 10.11 -0.52 -13.96
N PRO A 42 10.85 -1.32 -14.77
CA PRO A 42 10.37 -1.81 -16.05
C PRO A 42 9.01 -2.53 -15.93
N PRO A 43 8.09 -2.35 -16.90
CA PRO A 43 6.73 -2.87 -16.83
C PRO A 43 6.67 -4.40 -16.82
N ASP A 44 7.68 -5.08 -17.38
CA ASP A 44 7.82 -6.54 -17.37
C ASP A 44 8.18 -7.11 -15.99
N LEU A 45 8.68 -6.27 -15.08
CA LEU A 45 9.02 -6.66 -13.70
C LEU A 45 7.97 -6.23 -12.67
N LEU A 46 6.92 -5.51 -13.09
CA LEU A 46 5.83 -5.02 -12.25
C LEU A 46 4.54 -5.79 -12.57
N HIS A 47 4.00 -6.50 -11.58
CA HIS A 47 2.80 -7.31 -11.76
C HIS A 47 1.74 -6.94 -10.74
N THR A 48 0.54 -6.61 -11.21
CA THR A 48 -0.63 -6.24 -10.40
C THR A 48 -1.73 -7.28 -10.56
N PRO A 49 -2.72 -7.39 -9.66
CA PRO A 49 -3.79 -8.39 -9.75
C PRO A 49 -4.48 -8.54 -11.11
N PRO A 50 -4.69 -7.46 -11.91
CA PRO A 50 -5.25 -7.58 -13.26
C PRO A 50 -4.33 -8.25 -14.30
N SER A 51 -3.03 -8.37 -14.04
CA SER A 51 -2.09 -8.94 -15.01
C SER A 51 -2.17 -10.48 -15.04
N PRO A 52 -2.12 -11.12 -16.22
CA PRO A 52 -2.22 -12.57 -16.32
C PRO A 52 -1.03 -13.29 -15.65
N SER A 53 0.11 -12.62 -15.54
CA SER A 53 1.32 -13.13 -14.89
C SER A 53 1.25 -13.11 -13.36
N TYR A 54 0.36 -12.32 -12.75
CA TYR A 54 0.34 -12.07 -11.32
C TYR A 54 0.14 -13.33 -10.49
N SER A 55 -0.92 -14.09 -10.79
CA SER A 55 -1.26 -15.31 -10.02
C SER A 55 -0.20 -16.40 -10.17
N PRO A 56 0.25 -16.77 -11.40
CA PRO A 56 1.35 -17.72 -11.56
C PRO A 56 2.63 -17.32 -10.81
N LEU A 57 3.01 -16.03 -10.88
CA LEU A 57 4.20 -15.54 -10.21
C LEU A 57 4.05 -15.57 -8.68
N LEU A 58 2.90 -15.14 -8.15
CA LEU A 58 2.62 -15.19 -6.72
C LEU A 58 2.73 -16.62 -6.20
N LEU A 59 2.19 -17.60 -6.92
CA LEU A 59 2.12 -18.99 -6.47
C LEU A 59 3.41 -19.79 -6.70
N SER A 60 4.28 -19.37 -7.63
CA SER A 60 5.49 -20.11 -8.05
C SER A 60 6.41 -20.60 -6.93
N SER A 61 6.50 -19.87 -5.83
CA SER A 61 7.36 -20.16 -4.67
C SER A 61 6.59 -20.34 -3.36
N VAL A 62 5.25 -20.39 -3.40
CA VAL A 62 4.47 -20.67 -2.20
C VAL A 62 4.64 -22.12 -1.80
N ARG A 63 5.11 -22.36 -0.57
CA ARG A 63 5.30 -23.71 -0.04
C ARG A 63 4.17 -24.18 0.86
N ASN A 64 3.49 -23.27 1.55
CA ASN A 64 2.39 -23.60 2.44
C ASN A 64 1.04 -23.24 1.80
N LEU A 65 0.32 -24.26 1.31
CA LEU A 65 -0.96 -24.12 0.60
C LEU A 65 -2.12 -23.66 1.51
N ARG A 66 -1.95 -23.66 2.84
CA ARG A 66 -2.91 -23.05 3.78
C ARG A 66 -3.25 -21.60 3.42
N PHE A 67 -2.30 -20.92 2.77
CA PHE A 67 -2.39 -19.53 2.36
C PHE A 67 -2.72 -19.35 0.87
N VAL A 68 -3.24 -20.39 0.23
CA VAL A 68 -3.67 -20.38 -1.17
C VAL A 68 -5.16 -20.71 -1.21
N THR A 69 -5.97 -19.85 -0.60
CA THR A 69 -7.42 -20.01 -0.56
C THR A 69 -8.13 -18.75 -1.08
N PRO A 70 -9.36 -18.89 -1.61
CA PRO A 70 -10.23 -17.75 -1.82
C PRO A 70 -10.41 -16.97 -0.51
N GLY A 71 -10.12 -15.66 -0.53
CA GLY A 71 -10.18 -14.81 0.67
C GLY A 71 -8.84 -14.61 1.38
N THR A 72 -7.78 -15.34 1.02
CA THR A 72 -6.43 -14.98 1.49
C THR A 72 -6.03 -13.62 0.89
N PRO A 73 -5.65 -12.62 1.70
CA PRO A 73 -5.24 -11.31 1.18
C PRO A 73 -3.97 -11.43 0.34
N ARG A 74 -3.93 -10.68 -0.76
CA ARG A 74 -2.83 -10.73 -1.73
C ARG A 74 -2.13 -9.37 -1.84
N PRO A 75 -0.84 -9.34 -2.22
CA PRO A 75 -0.11 -8.09 -2.37
C PRO A 75 -0.73 -7.17 -3.44
N LEU A 76 -0.72 -5.85 -3.20
CA LEU A 76 -1.15 -4.85 -4.18
C LEU A 76 -0.38 -4.96 -5.52
N ALA A 77 0.92 -5.27 -5.44
CA ALA A 77 1.79 -5.53 -6.58
C ALA A 77 2.91 -6.49 -6.20
N ILE A 78 3.50 -7.12 -7.22
CA ILE A 78 4.70 -7.94 -7.12
C ILE A 78 5.77 -7.29 -8.00
N VAL A 79 6.93 -7.02 -7.40
CA VAL A 79 8.13 -6.55 -8.11
C VAL A 79 9.09 -7.73 -8.25
N ALA A 80 9.25 -8.24 -9.48
CA ALA A 80 10.24 -9.27 -9.80
C ALA A 80 11.62 -8.60 -10.00
N ALA A 81 12.22 -8.11 -8.92
CA ALA A 81 13.46 -7.33 -8.99
C ALA A 81 14.62 -8.13 -9.62
N GLY A 82 15.05 -7.73 -10.82
CA GLY A 82 16.25 -8.28 -11.48
C GLY A 82 17.58 -7.65 -11.03
N GLU A 83 17.55 -6.45 -10.45
CA GLU A 83 18.72 -5.65 -10.07
C GLU A 83 18.50 -5.00 -8.70
N ALA A 84 19.58 -4.63 -8.02
CA ALA A 84 19.51 -3.99 -6.70
C ALA A 84 18.72 -2.66 -6.73
N SER A 85 18.79 -1.92 -7.84
CA SER A 85 18.05 -0.66 -8.04
C SER A 85 16.54 -0.86 -8.01
N HIS A 86 16.02 -1.97 -8.55
CA HIS A 86 14.59 -2.27 -8.52
C HIS A 86 14.09 -2.50 -7.09
N ALA A 87 14.86 -3.21 -6.27
CA ALA A 87 14.54 -3.41 -4.85
C ALA A 87 14.58 -2.09 -4.07
N GLN A 88 15.58 -1.25 -4.32
CA GLN A 88 15.68 0.09 -3.73
C GLN A 88 14.48 0.97 -4.10
N ALA A 89 14.06 0.94 -5.36
CA ALA A 89 12.88 1.67 -5.83
C ALA A 89 11.60 1.21 -5.12
N ALA A 90 11.40 -0.11 -4.99
CA ALA A 90 10.24 -0.67 -4.29
C ALA A 90 10.18 -0.23 -2.81
N VAL A 91 11.31 -0.28 -2.10
CA VAL A 91 11.40 0.18 -0.70
C VAL A 91 11.14 1.69 -0.60
N ARG A 92 11.69 2.49 -1.52
CA ARG A 92 11.49 3.94 -1.56
C ARG A 92 10.03 4.30 -1.78
N CYS A 93 9.38 3.71 -2.79
CA CYS A 93 7.97 3.95 -3.09
C CYS A 93 7.08 3.48 -1.95
N GLY A 94 7.36 2.30 -1.37
CA GLY A 94 6.60 1.79 -0.22
C GLY A 94 6.65 2.75 0.96
N ARG A 95 7.85 3.24 1.30
CA ARG A 95 8.02 4.24 2.36
C ARG A 95 7.31 5.55 2.05
N LEU A 96 7.39 6.04 0.81
CA LEU A 96 6.79 7.32 0.41
C LEU A 96 5.26 7.31 0.52
N HIS A 97 4.64 6.17 0.23
CA HIS A 97 3.19 6.03 0.16
C HIS A 97 2.58 5.21 1.30
N GLY A 98 3.37 4.87 2.32
CA GLY A 98 2.89 4.11 3.49
C GLY A 98 2.49 2.67 3.16
N VAL A 99 3.06 2.07 2.12
CA VAL A 99 2.78 0.69 1.70
C VAL A 99 3.88 -0.24 2.21
N SER A 100 3.47 -1.27 2.97
CA SER A 100 4.36 -2.30 3.51
C SER A 100 4.97 -3.16 2.40
N VAL A 101 6.30 -3.27 2.39
CA VAL A 101 7.06 -4.12 1.44
C VAL A 101 7.47 -5.41 2.13
N ARG A 102 7.14 -6.55 1.51
CA ARG A 102 7.53 -7.89 1.97
C ARG A 102 8.47 -8.51 0.94
N VAL A 103 9.63 -8.98 1.41
CA VAL A 103 10.65 -9.61 0.56
C VAL A 103 10.44 -11.11 0.57
N ARG A 104 10.49 -11.72 -0.62
CA ARG A 104 10.42 -13.17 -0.78
C ARG A 104 11.53 -13.66 -1.69
N SER A 105 12.35 -14.58 -1.16
CA SER A 105 13.29 -15.38 -1.95
C SER A 105 12.63 -16.75 -2.22
N GLY A 106 12.98 -17.80 -1.48
CA GLY A 106 12.46 -19.16 -1.72
C GLY A 106 11.02 -19.46 -1.26
N GLY A 107 10.38 -18.58 -0.49
CA GLY A 107 8.97 -18.73 -0.08
C GLY A 107 8.67 -19.86 0.91
N HIS A 108 9.67 -20.32 1.68
CA HIS A 108 9.56 -21.32 2.75
C HIS A 108 9.07 -20.75 4.09
N ASP A 109 8.41 -19.59 4.05
CA ASP A 109 7.87 -18.99 5.25
C ASP A 109 6.65 -19.80 5.73
N TYR A 110 6.80 -20.45 6.89
CA TYR A 110 5.77 -21.32 7.46
C TYR A 110 4.45 -20.59 7.71
N GLU A 111 4.53 -19.29 8.00
CA GLU A 111 3.38 -18.43 8.28
C GLU A 111 2.99 -17.53 7.10
N GLY A 112 3.63 -17.70 5.94
CA GLY A 112 3.28 -16.98 4.71
C GLY A 112 3.49 -15.46 4.75
N LEU A 113 4.15 -14.92 5.78
CA LEU A 113 4.43 -13.49 5.94
C LEU A 113 5.23 -12.90 4.78
N SER A 114 5.94 -13.69 3.98
CA SER A 114 6.63 -13.23 2.78
C SER A 114 5.73 -12.98 1.56
N TYR A 115 4.47 -13.44 1.55
CA TYR A 115 3.57 -13.31 0.40
C TYR A 115 2.10 -12.97 0.75
N LEU A 116 1.77 -12.87 2.04
CA LEU A 116 0.48 -12.37 2.52
C LEU A 116 0.49 -10.85 2.67
N SER A 117 -0.64 -10.20 2.37
CA SER A 117 -0.89 -8.82 2.81
C SER A 117 -1.64 -8.86 4.14
N LEU A 118 -1.07 -8.33 5.22
CA LEU A 118 -1.77 -8.32 6.52
C LEU A 118 -2.64 -7.07 6.70
N ASP A 119 -2.40 -6.04 5.89
CA ASP A 119 -3.19 -4.82 5.84
C ASP A 119 -4.03 -4.83 4.55
N PRO A 120 -5.35 -4.53 4.63
CA PRO A 120 -6.25 -4.47 3.48
C PRO A 120 -6.02 -3.24 2.59
#